data_AF-A0A842MSU6-F1
#
_entry.id   AF-A0A842MSU6-F1
#
_cell.length_a   1.000
_cell.length_b   1.000
_cell.length_c   1.000
_cell.angle_alpha   90.00
_cell.angle_beta   90.00
_cell.angle_gamma   90.00
#
_symmetry.space_group_name_H-M   'P 1'
#
loop_
_entity.id
_entity.type
_entity.pdbx_description
1 polymer ?
#
loop_
_entity_poly.entity_id
_entity_poly.type
_entity_poly.pdbx_seq_one_letter_code
_entity_poly.pdbx_strand_id
1 'polypeptide(L)'
;MGTVRTLGFAAGVVAAFLAGMTAAQAVELLVPFLFSLWFLAFFLDAATTREIYRLSPRAFELCETNRVFVALVQRTNISLAFLLFFMVVEIPCLAFISFVIAPALGSFLFGGVSTEACLGASATGLALAHAYAWRESAKTARVLRGRKGDRRC
;
A
#
# COMPACT_ATOMS: atom_id res chain seq x y z
N MET A 1 -4.18 1.80 -22.09
CA MET A 1 -4.18 0.34 -21.81
C MET A 1 -3.68 -0.05 -20.40
N GLY A 2 -3.46 0.89 -19.45
CA GLY A 2 -2.98 0.56 -18.10
C GLY A 2 -4.07 0.36 -17.04
N THR A 3 -5.11 1.20 -17.07
CA THR A 3 -6.13 1.31 -16.00
C THR A 3 -7.05 0.08 -15.90
N VAL A 4 -7.39 -0.52 -17.03
CA VAL A 4 -8.29 -1.69 -17.11
C VAL A 4 -7.64 -2.94 -16.52
N ARG A 5 -6.30 -3.09 -16.64
CA ARG A 5 -5.56 -4.22 -16.07
C ARG A 5 -5.46 -4.13 -14.55
N THR A 6 -5.27 -2.93 -14.00
CA THR A 6 -5.29 -2.68 -12.55
C THR A 6 -6.68 -2.90 -11.94
N LEU A 7 -7.75 -2.47 -12.63
CA LEU A 7 -9.12 -2.72 -12.18
C LEU A 7 -9.48 -4.21 -12.26
N GLY A 8 -9.05 -4.91 -13.30
CA GLY A 8 -9.25 -6.35 -13.45
C GLY A 8 -8.53 -7.18 -12.39
N PHE A 9 -7.31 -6.79 -12.02
CA PHE A 9 -6.58 -7.42 -10.92
C PHE A 9 -7.23 -7.16 -9.56
N ALA A 10 -7.60 -5.90 -9.26
CA ALA A 10 -8.30 -5.57 -8.02
C ALA A 10 -9.66 -6.27 -7.90
N ALA A 11 -10.42 -6.32 -8.99
CA ALA A 11 -11.68 -7.05 -9.06
C ALA A 11 -11.48 -8.57 -8.88
N GLY A 12 -10.40 -9.13 -9.45
CA GLY A 12 -10.03 -10.54 -9.27
C GLY A 12 -9.69 -10.89 -7.82
N VAL A 13 -8.93 -10.01 -7.14
CA VAL A 13 -8.59 -10.18 -5.70
C VAL A 13 -9.86 -10.10 -4.83
N VAL A 14 -10.73 -9.13 -5.10
CA VAL A 14 -12.01 -8.98 -4.36
C VAL A 14 -12.95 -10.15 -4.63
N ALA A 15 -13.06 -10.62 -5.87
CA ALA A 15 -13.92 -11.76 -6.23
C ALA A 15 -13.41 -13.09 -5.64
N ALA A 16 -12.10 -13.33 -5.68
CA ALA A 16 -11.49 -14.49 -5.04
C ALA A 16 -11.69 -14.47 -3.51
N PHE A 17 -11.63 -13.29 -2.91
CA PHE A 17 -11.90 -13.09 -1.49
C PHE A 17 -13.38 -13.34 -1.14
N LEU A 18 -14.32 -12.76 -1.89
CA LEU A 18 -15.76 -12.96 -1.67
C LEU A 18 -16.19 -14.41 -1.89
N ALA A 19 -15.59 -15.11 -2.85
CA ALA A 19 -15.81 -16.54 -3.07
C ALA A 19 -15.26 -17.43 -1.94
N GLY A 20 -14.20 -16.97 -1.24
CA GLY A 20 -13.66 -17.66 -0.07
C GLY A 20 -14.52 -17.49 1.18
N MET A 21 -15.22 -16.36 1.34
CA MET A 21 -16.05 -16.06 2.53
C MET A 21 -17.35 -16.87 2.64
N THR A 22 -17.87 -17.44 1.54
CA THR A 22 -19.15 -18.18 1.53
C THR A 22 -19.01 -19.65 1.96
N ALA A 23 -17.78 -20.14 2.17
CA ALA A 23 -17.49 -21.45 2.74
C ALA A 23 -16.90 -21.22 4.15
N ALA A 24 -17.55 -21.77 5.19
CA ALA A 24 -17.32 -21.42 6.59
C ALA A 24 -15.87 -21.63 7.10
N GLN A 25 -15.15 -20.52 7.35
CA GLN A 25 -13.91 -20.39 8.14
C GLN A 25 -13.61 -18.90 8.47
N ALA A 26 -14.61 -18.17 8.99
CA ALA A 26 -14.62 -16.69 9.01
C ALA A 26 -13.46 -16.00 9.76
N VAL A 27 -12.84 -16.65 10.74
CA VAL A 27 -11.68 -16.11 11.48
C VAL A 27 -10.36 -16.47 10.80
N GLU A 28 -10.24 -17.68 10.25
CA GLU A 28 -9.02 -18.15 9.56
C GLU A 28 -8.77 -17.38 8.25
N LEU A 29 -9.83 -16.88 7.61
CA LEU A 29 -9.74 -16.06 6.39
C LEU A 29 -9.48 -14.57 6.66
N LEU A 30 -9.64 -14.11 7.91
CA LEU A 30 -9.51 -12.69 8.24
C LEU A 30 -8.07 -12.20 8.10
N VAL A 31 -7.08 -12.96 8.56
CA VAL A 31 -5.67 -12.54 8.42
C VAL A 31 -5.25 -12.51 6.94
N PRO A 32 -5.48 -13.56 6.13
CA PRO A 32 -5.23 -13.50 4.68
C PRO A 32 -5.92 -12.31 3.98
N PHE A 33 -7.14 -11.96 4.40
CA PHE A 33 -7.84 -10.79 3.89
C PHE A 33 -7.13 -9.47 4.19
N LEU A 34 -6.74 -9.26 5.45
CA LEU A 34 -6.08 -8.04 5.89
C LEU A 34 -4.71 -7.89 5.19
N PHE A 35 -3.99 -8.98 4.97
CA PHE A 35 -2.80 -8.99 4.13
C PHE A 35 -3.11 -8.60 2.69
N SER A 36 -4.17 -9.17 2.10
CA SER A 36 -4.60 -8.82 0.74
C SER A 36 -4.96 -7.34 0.61
N LEU A 37 -5.60 -6.75 1.62
CA LEU A 37 -5.89 -5.33 1.68
C LEU A 37 -4.62 -4.48 1.78
N TRP A 38 -3.64 -4.89 2.59
CA TRP A 38 -2.34 -4.21 2.66
C TRP A 38 -1.64 -4.22 1.31
N PHE A 39 -1.53 -5.38 0.66
CA PHE A 39 -0.96 -5.49 -0.68
C PHE A 39 -1.70 -4.60 -1.68
N LEU A 40 -3.03 -4.65 -1.70
CA LEU A 40 -3.84 -3.82 -2.58
C LEU A 40 -3.59 -2.32 -2.34
N ALA A 41 -3.60 -1.88 -1.09
CA ALA A 41 -3.36 -0.50 -0.72
C ALA A 41 -1.95 -0.03 -1.13
N PHE A 42 -0.93 -0.84 -0.84
CA PHE A 42 0.45 -0.59 -1.27
C PHE A 42 0.55 -0.40 -2.79
N PHE A 43 -0.08 -1.29 -3.57
CA PHE A 43 -0.01 -1.20 -5.03
C PHE A 43 -0.82 -0.03 -5.61
N LEU A 44 -1.94 0.36 -4.98
CA LEU A 44 -2.69 1.56 -5.38
C LEU A 44 -1.90 2.84 -5.11
N ASP A 45 -1.25 2.92 -3.96
CA ASP A 45 -0.33 4.00 -3.60
C ASP A 45 0.83 4.06 -4.61
N ALA A 46 1.53 2.94 -4.80
CA ALA A 46 2.63 2.82 -5.76
C ALA A 46 2.23 3.22 -7.19
N ALA A 47 1.06 2.78 -7.66
CA ALA A 47 0.57 3.12 -8.99
C ALA A 47 0.32 4.63 -9.14
N THR A 48 -0.22 5.26 -8.10
CA THR A 48 -0.55 6.69 -8.11
C THR A 48 0.71 7.54 -7.98
N THR A 49 1.65 7.14 -7.13
CA THR A 49 2.98 7.76 -7.02
C THR A 49 3.77 7.64 -8.32
N ARG A 50 3.69 6.49 -9.00
CA ARG A 50 4.27 6.31 -10.35
C ARG A 50 3.68 7.28 -11.35
N GLU A 51 2.40 7.54 -11.26
CA GLU A 51 1.73 8.48 -12.13
C GLU A 51 2.19 9.91 -11.88
N ILE A 52 2.27 10.35 -10.62
CA ILE A 52 2.80 11.68 -10.25
C ILE A 52 4.21 11.85 -10.83
N TYR A 53 5.09 10.86 -10.64
CA TYR A 53 6.44 10.89 -11.18
C TYR A 53 6.46 11.06 -12.71
N ARG A 54 5.58 10.36 -13.44
CA ARG A 54 5.46 10.48 -14.91
C ARG A 54 4.88 11.82 -15.35
N LEU A 55 4.02 12.44 -14.54
CA LEU A 55 3.45 13.76 -14.83
C LEU A 55 4.45 14.87 -14.53
N SER A 56 5.15 14.79 -13.41
CA SER A 56 6.16 15.76 -12.95
C SER A 56 7.08 15.13 -11.90
N PRO A 57 8.34 14.78 -12.26
CA PRO A 57 9.32 14.25 -11.30
C PRO A 57 9.57 15.21 -10.12
N ARG A 58 9.55 16.52 -10.38
CA ARG A 58 9.69 17.54 -9.33
C ARG A 58 8.52 17.52 -8.35
N ALA A 59 7.30 17.29 -8.82
CA ALA A 59 6.15 17.16 -7.93
C ALA A 59 6.25 15.89 -7.07
N PHE A 60 6.73 14.78 -7.65
CA PHE A 60 7.01 13.57 -6.90
C PHE A 60 7.99 13.82 -5.74
N GLU A 61 9.11 14.50 -5.96
CA GLU A 61 10.10 14.77 -4.89
C GLU A 61 9.59 15.68 -3.76
N LEU A 62 8.58 16.51 -4.05
CA LEU A 62 7.94 17.39 -3.08
C LEU A 62 6.81 16.70 -2.31
N CYS A 63 6.08 15.80 -2.97
CA CYS A 63 4.93 15.09 -2.37
C CYS A 63 5.34 13.81 -1.64
N GLU A 64 6.37 13.12 -2.12
CA GLU A 64 6.87 11.91 -1.49
C GLU A 64 7.62 12.27 -0.21
N THR A 65 7.05 11.87 0.92
CA THR A 65 7.62 12.14 2.25
C THR A 65 8.72 11.13 2.58
N ASN A 66 8.69 9.95 1.99
CA ASN A 66 9.70 8.92 2.23
C ASN A 66 11.00 9.22 1.47
N ARG A 67 11.96 9.83 2.17
CA ARG A 67 13.27 10.19 1.60
C ARG A 67 14.08 8.98 1.13
N VAL A 68 13.92 7.83 1.77
CA VAL A 68 14.56 6.58 1.33
C VAL A 68 14.00 6.15 -0.03
N PHE A 69 12.68 6.22 -0.20
CA PHE A 69 12.04 5.91 -1.47
C PHE A 69 12.46 6.88 -2.58
N VAL A 70 12.49 8.19 -2.32
CA VAL A 70 12.98 9.18 -3.29
C VAL A 70 14.42 8.87 -3.72
N ALA A 71 15.31 8.60 -2.77
CA ALA A 71 16.70 8.24 -3.06
C ALA A 71 16.80 6.94 -3.88
N LEU A 72 15.96 5.94 -3.62
CA LEU A 72 15.90 4.70 -4.41
C LEU A 72 15.47 4.98 -5.85
N VAL A 73 14.44 5.81 -6.06
CA VAL A 73 13.97 6.20 -7.40
C VAL A 73 15.08 6.92 -8.17
N GLN A 74 15.78 7.86 -7.54
CA GLN A 74 16.88 8.63 -8.16
C GLN A 74 18.08 7.76 -8.55
N ARG A 75 18.39 6.71 -7.77
CA ARG A 75 19.53 5.81 -8.04
C ARG A 75 19.21 4.67 -9.01
N THR A 76 17.94 4.42 -9.29
CA THR A 76 17.50 3.27 -10.09
C THR A 76 16.49 3.70 -11.14
N ASN A 77 15.30 3.11 -11.11
CA ASN A 77 14.12 3.58 -11.82
C ASN A 77 12.92 3.30 -10.93
N ILE A 78 11.80 3.98 -11.20
CA ILE A 78 10.64 3.90 -10.32
C ILE A 78 10.08 2.49 -10.11
N SER A 79 10.15 1.61 -11.12
CA SER A 79 9.64 0.24 -10.99
C SER A 79 10.52 -0.60 -10.07
N LEU A 80 11.85 -0.53 -10.24
CA LEU A 80 12.80 -1.24 -9.38
C LEU A 80 12.81 -0.67 -7.96
N ALA A 81 12.69 0.65 -7.82
CA ALA A 81 12.58 1.30 -6.52
C ALA A 81 11.38 0.79 -5.72
N PHE A 82 10.21 0.61 -6.35
CA PHE A 82 9.05 0.02 -5.66
C PHE A 82 9.31 -1.40 -5.18
N LEU A 83 9.92 -2.24 -6.01
CA LEU A 83 10.24 -3.61 -5.63
C LEU A 83 11.25 -3.65 -4.47
N LEU A 84 12.31 -2.86 -4.54
CA LEU A 84 13.32 -2.77 -3.48
C LEU A 84 12.72 -2.20 -2.19
N PHE A 85 11.90 -1.16 -2.29
CA PHE A 85 11.21 -0.58 -1.14
C PHE A 85 10.25 -1.59 -0.50
N PHE A 86 9.50 -2.34 -1.30
CA PHE A 86 8.63 -3.39 -0.80
C PHE A 86 9.42 -4.47 -0.04
N MET A 87 10.52 -4.96 -0.62
CA MET A 87 11.31 -6.04 -0.02
C MET A 87 12.12 -5.61 1.20
N VAL A 88 12.68 -4.40 1.19
CA VAL A 88 13.67 -3.94 2.18
C VAL A 88 13.03 -3.06 3.27
N VAL A 89 11.89 -2.45 2.99
CA VAL A 89 11.19 -1.57 3.94
C VAL A 89 9.85 -2.15 4.35
N GLU A 90 8.94 -2.41 3.40
CA GLU A 90 7.57 -2.84 3.74
C GLU A 90 7.52 -4.19 4.47
N ILE A 91 8.16 -5.24 3.94
CA ILE A 91 8.17 -6.56 4.59
C ILE A 91 8.85 -6.50 5.97
N PRO A 92 10.05 -5.90 6.13
CA PRO A 92 10.66 -5.76 7.45
C PRO A 92 9.84 -4.91 8.42
N CYS A 93 9.21 -3.82 7.96
CA CYS A 93 8.31 -3.03 8.79
C CYS A 93 7.12 -3.86 9.26
N LEU A 94 6.46 -4.61 8.37
CA LEU A 94 5.37 -5.50 8.75
C LEU A 94 5.84 -6.52 9.80
N ALA A 95 6.98 -7.17 9.59
CA ALA A 95 7.52 -8.14 10.53
C ALA A 95 7.83 -7.49 11.89
N PHE A 96 8.47 -6.34 11.89
CA PHE A 96 8.79 -5.61 13.12
C PHE A 96 7.53 -5.19 13.89
N ILE A 97 6.52 -4.66 13.20
CA ILE A 97 5.25 -4.30 13.86
C ILE A 97 4.56 -5.57 14.37
N SER A 98 4.52 -6.64 13.58
CA SER A 98 3.78 -7.87 13.92
C SER A 98 4.40 -8.68 15.06
N PHE A 99 5.72 -8.69 15.17
CA PHE A 99 6.43 -9.56 16.14
C PHE A 99 7.05 -8.80 17.30
N VAL A 100 7.14 -7.47 17.23
CA VAL A 100 7.72 -6.65 18.30
C VAL A 100 6.70 -5.66 18.85
N ILE A 101 6.18 -4.76 18.01
CA ILE A 101 5.34 -3.65 18.49
C ILE A 101 3.95 -4.14 18.93
N ALA A 102 3.23 -4.85 18.06
CA ALA A 102 1.87 -5.29 18.32
C ALA A 102 1.79 -6.28 19.52
N PRO A 103 2.68 -7.27 19.67
CA PRO A 103 2.69 -8.13 20.85
C PRO A 103 3.00 -7.37 22.14
N ALA A 104 3.95 -6.43 22.11
CA ALA A 104 4.27 -5.62 23.29
C ALA A 104 3.07 -4.75 23.73
N LEU A 105 2.43 -4.07 22.78
CA LEU A 105 1.23 -3.26 23.04
C LEU A 105 0.06 -4.12 23.50
N GLY A 106 -0.20 -5.24 22.84
CA GLY A 106 -1.32 -6.10 23.20
C GLY A 106 -1.11 -6.82 24.54
N SER A 107 0.13 -7.16 24.90
CA SER A 107 0.46 -7.67 26.23
C SER A 107 0.22 -6.61 27.30
N PHE A 108 0.64 -5.37 27.04
CA PHE A 108 0.43 -4.25 27.96
C PHE A 108 -1.06 -3.90 28.16
N LEU A 109 -1.85 -3.90 27.08
CA LEU A 109 -3.25 -3.46 27.12
C LEU A 109 -4.24 -4.58 27.47
N PHE A 110 -3.98 -5.81 27.04
CA PHE A 110 -4.96 -6.90 27.08
C PHE A 110 -4.45 -8.14 27.84
N GLY A 111 -3.25 -8.09 28.41
CA GLY A 111 -2.65 -9.22 29.13
C GLY A 111 -2.15 -10.35 28.22
N GLY A 112 -2.12 -10.11 26.91
CA GLY A 112 -1.67 -11.07 25.89
C GLY A 112 -2.57 -11.02 24.66
N VAL A 113 -1.98 -11.24 23.50
CA VAL A 113 -2.68 -11.27 22.20
C VAL A 113 -2.08 -12.38 21.34
N SER A 114 -2.92 -13.02 20.52
CA SER A 114 -2.45 -14.07 19.62
C SER A 114 -1.59 -13.50 18.49
N THR A 115 -0.72 -14.34 17.91
CA THR A 115 0.13 -13.96 16.78
C THR A 115 -0.70 -13.53 15.57
N GLU A 116 -1.82 -14.20 15.31
CA GLU A 116 -2.76 -13.91 14.22
C GLU A 116 -3.35 -12.51 14.37
N ALA A 117 -3.75 -12.13 15.59
CA ALA A 117 -4.26 -10.80 15.88
C ALA A 117 -3.19 -9.72 15.66
N CYS A 118 -1.94 -10.00 16.05
CA CYS A 118 -0.81 -9.08 15.84
C CYS A 118 -0.50 -8.90 14.34
N LEU A 119 -0.48 -9.99 13.57
CA LEU A 119 -0.29 -9.97 12.13
C LEU A 119 -1.41 -9.20 11.42
N GLY A 120 -2.66 -9.49 11.78
CA GLY A 120 -3.84 -8.80 11.22
C GLY A 120 -3.85 -7.30 11.54
N ALA A 121 -3.57 -6.92 12.79
CA ALA A 121 -3.48 -5.51 13.19
C ALA A 121 -2.37 -4.76 12.45
N SER A 122 -1.21 -5.40 12.28
CA SER A 122 -0.07 -4.80 11.57
C SER A 122 -0.37 -4.61 10.08
N ALA A 123 -0.93 -5.64 9.42
CA ALA A 123 -1.36 -5.53 8.03
C ALA A 123 -2.43 -4.45 7.86
N THR A 124 -3.39 -4.36 8.79
CA THR A 124 -4.42 -3.30 8.78
C THR A 124 -3.80 -1.92 8.92
N GLY A 125 -2.87 -1.74 9.85
CA GLY A 125 -2.17 -0.47 10.08
C GLY A 125 -1.42 0.00 8.84
N LEU A 126 -0.67 -0.89 8.20
CA LEU A 126 0.03 -0.57 6.94
C LEU A 126 -0.95 -0.33 5.78
N ALA A 127 -2.03 -1.12 5.67
CA ALA A 127 -3.07 -0.90 4.66
C ALA A 127 -3.68 0.50 4.78
N LEU A 128 -3.99 0.95 6.00
CA LEU A 128 -4.53 2.28 6.25
C LEU A 128 -3.51 3.38 5.93
N ALA A 129 -2.24 3.19 6.27
CA ALA A 129 -1.17 4.14 5.94
C ALA A 129 -1.07 4.34 4.41
N HIS A 130 -1.05 3.26 3.63
CA HIS A 130 -1.04 3.35 2.17
C HIS A 130 -2.35 3.88 1.59
N ALA A 131 -3.51 3.51 2.15
CA ALA A 131 -4.78 4.06 1.68
C ALA A 131 -4.85 5.58 1.88
N TYR A 132 -4.29 6.08 2.98
CA TYR A 132 -4.16 7.51 3.22
C TYR A 132 -3.19 8.18 2.23
N ALA A 133 -1.99 7.61 2.06
CA ALA A 133 -0.99 8.12 1.11
C ALA A 133 -1.54 8.12 -0.32
N TRP A 134 -2.17 7.02 -0.74
CA TRP A 134 -2.87 6.89 -2.01
C TRP A 134 -3.89 8.02 -2.23
N ARG A 135 -4.72 8.32 -1.22
CA ARG A 135 -5.72 9.38 -1.30
C ARG A 135 -5.10 10.75 -1.56
N GLU A 136 -4.04 11.09 -0.83
CA GLU A 136 -3.36 12.39 -0.99
C GLU A 136 -2.60 12.48 -2.33
N SER A 137 -1.93 11.40 -2.72
CA SER A 137 -1.30 11.27 -4.04
C SER A 137 -2.33 11.39 -5.18
N ALA A 138 -3.53 10.82 -5.03
CA ALA A 138 -4.58 10.89 -6.04
C ALA A 138 -5.09 12.32 -6.24
N LYS A 139 -5.21 13.13 -5.17
CA LYS A 139 -5.55 14.56 -5.29
C LYS A 139 -4.48 15.30 -6.09
N THR A 140 -3.20 15.07 -5.77
CA THR A 140 -2.07 15.68 -6.45
C THR A 140 -2.05 15.31 -7.94
N ALA A 141 -2.24 14.03 -8.28
CA ALA A 141 -2.29 13.56 -9.66
C ALA A 141 -3.41 14.26 -10.46
N ARG A 142 -4.60 14.45 -9.88
CA ARG A 142 -5.71 15.17 -10.53
C ARG A 142 -5.34 16.61 -10.87
N VAL A 143 -4.71 17.34 -9.94
CA VAL A 143 -4.25 18.72 -10.18
C VAL A 143 -3.22 18.77 -11.31
N LEU A 144 -2.26 17.85 -11.30
CA LEU A 144 -1.23 17.76 -12.35
C LEU A 144 -1.81 17.43 -13.72
N ARG A 145 -2.84 16.55 -13.79
CA ARG A 145 -3.56 16.26 -15.04
C ARG A 145 -4.26 17.49 -15.60
N GLY A 146 -4.98 18.25 -14.76
CA GLY A 146 -5.65 19.48 -15.18
C GLY A 146 -4.68 20.48 -15.81
N ARG A 147 -3.56 20.75 -15.14
CA ARG A 147 -2.49 21.64 -15.65
C ARG A 147 -1.84 21.17 -16.95
N LYS A 148 -1.88 19.87 -17.26
CA LYS A 148 -1.35 19.30 -18.51
C LYS A 148 -2.38 19.34 -19.64
N GLY A 149 -3.66 19.39 -19.32
CA GLY A 149 -4.75 19.64 -20.26
C GLY A 149 -4.75 21.09 -20.74
N ASP A 150 -4.64 22.05 -19.81
CA ASP A 150 -4.68 23.48 -20.12
C ASP A 150 -3.52 23.97 -21.01
N ARG A 151 -2.37 23.28 -21.01
CA ARG A 151 -1.23 23.61 -21.88
C ARG A 151 -1.33 23.04 -23.30
N ARG A 152 -2.41 22.33 -23.62
CA ARG A 152 -2.67 21.78 -24.97
C ARG A 152 -3.77 22.52 -25.72
N CYS A 153 -4.41 23.51 -25.09
CA CYS A 153 -5.26 24.50 -25.73
C CYS A 153 -4.42 25.75 -26.04
#